data_AF-A0A554XET9-F1
#
_entry.id   AF-A0A554XET9-F1
#
_cell.length_a   1.000
_cell.length_b   1.000
_cell.length_c   1.000
_cell.angle_alpha   90.00
_cell.angle_beta   90.00
_cell.angle_gamma   90.00
#
_symmetry.space_group_name_H-M   'P 1'
#
loop_
_entity.id
_entity.type
_entity.pdbx_description
1 polymer ?
#
loop_
_entity_poly.entity_id
_entity_poly.type
_entity_poly.pdbx_seq_one_letter_code
_entity_poly.pdbx_strand_id
1 'polypeptide(L)'
;MGEMTQRWRHRAAVVVLSAAAALLGGCGTVATIGKLEDGAGAEAMKMWDRWIEGGGDIAVATTWERKVKPGLSVAEVEEIMRNVMVEHNMRDVGTLPLSKELEARSGKKEPVLTIYQFCSPNIARRMADFSPHMAAYMPCRIALVERADGLWLYTLNMDMMVKMGRKLPSPLKEEAWSVRQAVWDMMERAAKGEF
;
A
#
# COMPACT_ATOMS: atom_id res chain seq x y z
N MET A 1 25.62 -8.35 -54.07
CA MET A 1 25.45 -9.54 -53.21
C MET A 1 25.97 -9.38 -51.77
N GLY A 2 26.92 -8.47 -51.46
CA GLY A 2 27.52 -8.34 -50.12
C GLY A 2 26.71 -7.58 -49.06
N GLU A 3 25.87 -6.61 -49.44
CA GLU A 3 25.11 -5.80 -48.46
C GLU A 3 23.95 -6.56 -47.80
N MET A 4 23.33 -7.49 -48.54
CA MET A 4 22.20 -8.29 -48.06
C MET A 4 22.63 -9.30 -46.98
N THR A 5 23.80 -9.91 -47.14
CA THR A 5 24.39 -10.83 -46.16
C THR A 5 24.87 -10.08 -44.90
N GLN A 6 25.38 -8.86 -45.03
CA GLN A 6 25.79 -8.04 -43.89
C GLN A 6 24.60 -7.55 -43.03
N ARG A 7 23.48 -7.17 -43.67
CA ARG A 7 22.23 -6.83 -42.97
C ARG A 7 21.62 -8.03 -42.24
N TRP A 8 21.69 -9.22 -42.82
CA TRP A 8 21.18 -10.45 -42.18
C TRP A 8 22.00 -10.83 -40.95
N ARG A 9 23.34 -10.72 -41.02
CA ARG A 9 24.24 -10.95 -39.88
C ARG A 9 24.03 -9.97 -38.74
N HIS A 10 23.79 -8.68 -39.03
CA HIS A 10 23.45 -7.68 -38.01
C HIS A 10 22.10 -7.97 -37.35
N ARG A 11 21.07 -8.30 -38.13
CA ARG A 11 19.74 -8.66 -37.58
C ARG A 11 19.80 -9.94 -36.74
N ALA A 12 20.53 -10.95 -37.18
CA ALA A 12 20.73 -12.18 -36.42
C ALA A 12 21.51 -11.92 -35.11
N ALA A 13 22.55 -11.09 -35.15
CA ALA A 13 23.31 -10.71 -33.96
C ALA A 13 22.44 -9.94 -32.96
N VAL A 14 21.61 -9.00 -33.41
CA VAL A 14 20.66 -8.27 -32.56
C VAL A 14 19.63 -9.22 -31.94
N VAL A 15 19.05 -10.14 -32.72
CA VAL A 15 18.07 -11.12 -32.19
C VAL A 15 18.71 -12.04 -31.15
N VAL A 16 19.92 -12.54 -31.40
CA VAL A 16 20.66 -13.41 -30.47
C VAL A 16 21.04 -12.65 -29.19
N LEU A 17 21.48 -11.40 -29.30
CA LEU A 17 21.79 -10.56 -28.13
C LEU A 17 20.55 -10.23 -27.31
N SER A 18 19.42 -9.91 -27.95
CA SER A 18 18.14 -9.67 -27.28
C SER A 18 17.62 -10.94 -26.58
N ALA A 19 17.72 -12.09 -27.23
CA ALA A 19 17.34 -13.37 -26.65
C ALA A 19 18.25 -13.77 -25.48
N ALA A 20 19.57 -13.56 -25.60
CA ALA A 20 20.53 -13.79 -24.53
C ALA A 20 20.29 -12.86 -23.33
N ALA A 21 19.98 -11.58 -23.56
CA ALA A 21 19.63 -10.64 -22.50
C ALA A 21 18.34 -11.04 -21.76
N ALA A 22 17.31 -11.50 -22.50
CA ALA A 22 16.08 -12.01 -21.91
C ALA A 22 16.29 -13.31 -21.11
N LEU A 23 17.16 -14.21 -21.58
CA LEU A 23 17.48 -15.47 -20.90
C LEU A 23 18.36 -15.25 -19.66
N LEU A 24 19.35 -14.34 -19.72
CA LEU A 24 20.23 -14.03 -18.59
C LEU A 24 19.53 -13.21 -17.49
N GLY A 25 18.62 -12.30 -17.85
CA GLY A 25 17.76 -11.58 -16.89
C GLY A 25 16.58 -12.43 -16.37
N GLY A 26 16.23 -13.49 -17.09
CA GLY A 26 15.10 -14.36 -16.77
C GLY A 26 15.32 -15.26 -15.54
N CYS A 27 16.53 -15.75 -15.30
CA CYS A 27 16.80 -16.71 -14.23
C CYS A 27 16.48 -16.16 -12.82
N GLY A 28 16.85 -14.90 -12.54
CA GLY A 28 16.53 -14.24 -11.27
C GLY A 28 15.03 -13.95 -11.12
N THR A 29 14.39 -13.53 -12.21
CA THR A 29 12.96 -13.23 -12.27
C THR A 29 12.12 -14.47 -12.03
N VAL A 30 12.40 -15.57 -12.73
CA VAL A 30 11.69 -16.85 -12.59
C VAL A 30 11.86 -17.43 -11.18
N ALA A 31 13.08 -17.40 -10.63
CA ALA A 31 13.33 -17.85 -9.26
C ALA A 31 12.62 -17.01 -8.19
N THR A 32 12.39 -15.72 -8.47
CA THR A 32 11.67 -14.81 -7.57
C THR A 32 10.17 -15.02 -7.64
N ILE A 33 9.59 -15.21 -8.83
CA ILE A 33 8.15 -15.48 -9.01
C ILE A 33 7.72 -16.70 -8.18
N GLY A 34 8.53 -17.76 -8.13
CA GLY A 34 8.23 -18.94 -7.31
C GLY A 34 8.18 -18.70 -5.79
N LYS A 35 8.68 -17.55 -5.31
CA LYS A 35 8.73 -17.16 -3.88
C LYS A 35 7.61 -16.20 -3.47
N LEU A 36 6.75 -15.79 -4.40
CA LEU A 36 5.66 -14.85 -4.16
C LEU A 36 4.39 -15.58 -3.69
N GLU A 37 3.51 -14.87 -3.00
CA GLU A 37 2.21 -15.41 -2.62
C GLU A 37 1.28 -15.60 -3.82
N ASP A 38 0.26 -16.43 -3.63
CA ASP A 38 -0.77 -16.62 -4.64
C ASP A 38 -1.50 -15.28 -4.88
N GLY A 39 -1.74 -14.96 -6.14
CA GLY A 39 -2.36 -13.69 -6.55
C GLY A 39 -1.40 -12.49 -6.61
N ALA A 40 -0.10 -12.65 -6.34
CA ALA A 40 0.89 -11.57 -6.47
C ALA A 40 0.86 -10.90 -7.84
N GLY A 41 0.78 -11.70 -8.92
CA GLY A 41 0.71 -11.17 -10.29
C GLY A 41 -0.57 -10.39 -10.56
N ALA A 42 -1.72 -10.87 -10.06
CA ALA A 42 -2.98 -10.16 -10.20
C ALA A 42 -2.98 -8.83 -9.43
N GLU A 43 -2.40 -8.80 -8.23
CA GLU A 43 -2.25 -7.57 -7.45
C GLU A 43 -1.28 -6.58 -8.13
N ALA A 44 -0.17 -7.08 -8.70
CA ALA A 44 0.76 -6.25 -9.47
C ALA A 44 0.08 -5.60 -10.68
N MET A 45 -0.79 -6.33 -11.39
CA MET A 45 -1.56 -5.77 -12.50
C MET A 45 -2.56 -4.71 -12.04
N LYS A 46 -3.26 -4.93 -10.91
CA LYS A 46 -4.15 -3.89 -10.35
C LYS A 46 -3.40 -2.61 -10.00
N MET A 47 -2.20 -2.74 -9.42
CA MET A 47 -1.37 -1.57 -9.13
C MET A 47 -0.92 -0.86 -10.40
N TRP A 48 -0.57 -1.62 -11.44
CA TRP A 48 -0.21 -1.07 -12.75
C TRP A 48 -1.38 -0.29 -13.37
N ASP A 49 -2.58 -0.86 -13.35
CA ASP A 49 -3.79 -0.20 -13.86
C ASP A 49 -4.07 1.09 -13.10
N ARG A 50 -4.02 1.04 -11.75
CA ARG A 50 -4.17 2.24 -10.91
C ARG A 50 -3.09 3.29 -11.15
N TRP A 51 -1.86 2.88 -11.44
CA TRP A 51 -0.78 3.79 -11.79
C TRP A 51 -1.06 4.51 -13.12
N ILE A 52 -1.57 3.78 -14.12
CA ILE A 52 -2.00 4.37 -15.40
C ILE A 52 -3.18 5.34 -15.17
N GLU A 53 -4.21 4.90 -14.45
CA GLU A 53 -5.38 5.72 -14.12
C GLU A 53 -5.01 6.99 -13.35
N GLY A 54 -4.03 6.88 -12.45
CA GLY A 54 -3.45 7.99 -11.69
C GLY A 54 -2.47 8.85 -12.48
N GLY A 55 -2.33 8.67 -13.80
CA GLY A 55 -1.44 9.46 -14.65
C GLY A 55 0.05 9.32 -14.28
N GLY A 56 0.43 8.19 -13.70
CA GLY A 56 1.78 7.91 -13.25
C GLY A 56 2.04 8.17 -11.76
N ASP A 57 1.02 8.52 -10.97
CA ASP A 57 1.17 8.74 -9.53
C ASP A 57 1.29 7.42 -8.76
N ILE A 58 2.46 7.18 -8.17
CA ILE A 58 2.73 5.99 -7.36
C ILE A 58 1.88 5.94 -6.08
N ALA A 59 1.50 7.09 -5.52
CA ALA A 59 0.66 7.14 -4.33
C ALA A 59 -0.74 6.59 -4.64
N VAL A 60 -1.32 6.92 -5.80
CA VAL A 60 -2.59 6.36 -6.26
C VAL A 60 -2.50 4.84 -6.41
N ALA A 61 -1.42 4.35 -7.02
CA ALA A 61 -1.22 2.92 -7.25
C ALA A 61 -1.05 2.10 -5.96
N THR A 62 -0.41 2.68 -4.94
CA THR A 62 0.02 1.98 -3.72
C THR A 62 -0.86 2.23 -2.51
N THR A 63 -1.97 2.96 -2.64
CA THR A 63 -2.87 3.28 -1.54
C THR A 63 -4.30 2.84 -1.80
N TRP A 64 -5.03 2.62 -0.71
CA TRP A 64 -6.48 2.61 -0.70
C TRP A 64 -7.02 3.97 -0.28
N GLU A 65 -8.15 4.33 -0.85
CA GLU A 65 -8.87 5.55 -0.49
C GLU A 65 -10.36 5.25 -0.25
N ARG A 66 -10.97 6.00 0.67
CA ARG A 66 -12.43 6.00 0.88
C ARG A 66 -12.91 7.42 1.08
N LYS A 67 -13.94 7.80 0.32
CA LYS A 67 -14.68 9.03 0.59
C LYS A 67 -15.58 8.81 1.79
N VAL A 68 -15.48 9.70 2.78
CA VAL A 68 -16.33 9.68 3.96
C VAL A 68 -17.73 10.18 3.58
N LYS A 69 -18.76 9.53 4.13
CA LYS A 69 -20.16 9.88 3.95
C LYS A 69 -20.39 11.34 4.38
N PRO A 70 -21.13 12.13 3.57
CA PRO A 70 -21.45 13.51 3.93
C PRO A 70 -22.14 13.60 5.29
N GLY A 71 -21.77 14.60 6.09
CA GLY A 71 -22.36 14.88 7.40
C GLY A 71 -21.64 14.24 8.58
N LEU A 72 -20.71 13.30 8.37
CA LEU A 72 -19.87 12.79 9.45
C LEU A 72 -18.79 13.81 9.83
N SER A 73 -18.63 14.03 11.13
CA SER A 73 -17.55 14.85 11.69
C SER A 73 -16.23 14.09 11.77
N VAL A 74 -15.13 14.84 11.88
CA VAL A 74 -13.79 14.27 12.12
C VAL A 74 -13.77 13.39 13.38
N ALA A 75 -14.46 13.82 14.44
CA ALA A 75 -14.51 13.10 15.70
C ALA A 75 -15.23 11.76 15.58
N GLU A 76 -16.36 11.70 14.87
CA GLU A 76 -17.07 10.45 14.61
C GLU A 76 -16.23 9.48 13.77
N VAL A 77 -15.56 9.98 12.73
CA VAL A 77 -14.66 9.17 11.90
C VAL A 77 -13.52 8.58 12.74
N GLU A 78 -12.91 9.41 13.60
CA GLU A 78 -11.86 8.97 14.52
C GLU A 78 -12.36 7.93 15.52
N GLU A 79 -13.52 8.16 16.13
CA GLU A 79 -14.13 7.27 17.12
C GLU A 79 -14.44 5.89 16.52
N ILE A 80 -15.01 5.86 15.31
CA ILE A 80 -15.30 4.60 14.63
C ILE A 80 -14.01 3.82 14.35
N MET A 81 -12.95 4.47 13.84
CA MET A 81 -11.66 3.79 13.67
C MET A 81 -11.11 3.25 14.99
N ARG A 82 -11.23 4.02 16.08
CA ARG A 82 -10.81 3.61 17.43
C ARG A 82 -11.60 2.41 17.96
N ASN A 83 -12.90 2.33 17.68
CA ASN A 83 -13.73 1.19 18.07
C ASN A 83 -13.36 -0.07 17.27
N VAL A 84 -13.28 0.05 15.95
CA VAL A 84 -12.91 -1.05 15.06
C VAL A 84 -11.52 -1.61 15.40
N MET A 85 -10.53 -0.75 15.69
CA MET A 85 -9.20 -1.24 16.06
C MET A 85 -9.22 -2.11 17.32
N VAL A 86 -10.10 -1.80 18.29
CA VAL A 86 -10.20 -2.55 19.56
C VAL A 86 -10.79 -3.93 19.29
N GLU A 87 -11.83 -4.01 18.46
CA GLU A 87 -12.42 -5.29 18.03
C GLU A 87 -11.38 -6.21 17.37
N HIS A 88 -10.45 -5.63 16.61
CA HIS A 88 -9.34 -6.33 15.96
C HIS A 88 -8.09 -6.50 16.85
N ASN A 89 -8.18 -6.18 18.15
CA ASN A 89 -7.07 -6.26 19.11
C ASN A 89 -5.82 -5.46 18.66
N MET A 90 -6.03 -4.34 18.00
CA MET A 90 -5.01 -3.33 17.68
C MET A 90 -5.02 -2.21 18.72
N ARG A 91 -3.93 -1.43 18.77
CA ARG A 91 -3.73 -0.31 19.69
C ARG A 91 -3.52 0.97 18.90
N ASP A 92 -4.02 2.08 19.44
CA ASP A 92 -3.60 3.41 19.03
C ASP A 92 -2.19 3.63 19.58
N VAL A 93 -1.27 3.94 18.68
CA VAL A 93 0.15 4.17 18.99
C VAL A 93 0.61 5.57 18.57
N GLY A 94 -0.29 6.41 18.05
CA GLY A 94 0.07 7.76 17.65
C GLY A 94 -1.01 8.48 16.84
N THR A 95 -1.10 9.79 17.03
CA THR A 95 -1.92 10.69 16.21
C THR A 95 -1.08 11.91 15.85
N LEU A 96 -1.02 12.24 14.57
CA LEU A 96 -0.26 13.36 14.03
C LEU A 96 -1.24 14.37 13.40
N PRO A 97 -1.74 15.36 14.17
CA PRO A 97 -2.71 16.35 13.69
C PRO A 97 -2.01 17.49 12.93
N LEU A 98 -1.52 17.20 11.73
CA LEU A 98 -0.69 18.12 10.94
C LEU A 98 -1.38 19.45 10.64
N SER A 99 -2.68 19.44 10.34
CA SER A 99 -3.41 20.70 10.11
C SER A 99 -3.39 21.59 11.34
N LYS A 100 -3.62 21.06 12.55
CA LYS A 100 -3.56 21.85 13.79
C LYS A 100 -2.17 22.44 14.06
N GLU A 101 -1.11 21.69 13.74
CA GLU A 101 0.26 22.18 13.84
C GLU A 101 0.51 23.35 12.88
N LEU A 102 -0.01 23.25 11.65
CA LEU A 102 0.09 24.32 10.65
C LEU A 102 -0.74 25.55 11.06
N GLU A 103 -1.94 25.36 11.59
CA GLU A 103 -2.79 26.44 12.13
C GLU A 103 -2.09 27.18 13.27
N ALA A 104 -1.50 26.44 14.21
CA ALA A 104 -0.78 27.02 15.35
C ALA A 104 0.41 27.88 14.92
N ARG A 105 1.09 27.51 13.83
CA ARG A 105 2.23 28.25 13.28
C ARG A 105 1.83 29.45 12.44
N SER A 106 0.78 29.31 11.63
CA SER A 106 0.40 30.31 10.64
C SER A 106 -0.65 31.31 11.16
N GLY A 107 -1.40 30.94 12.21
CA GLY A 107 -2.58 31.64 12.70
C GLY A 107 -3.78 31.56 11.74
N LYS A 108 -3.69 30.79 10.65
CA LYS A 108 -4.74 30.61 9.66
C LYS A 108 -5.36 29.24 9.83
N LYS A 109 -6.66 29.14 9.57
CA LYS A 109 -7.37 27.86 9.53
C LYS A 109 -6.85 27.01 8.37
N GLU A 110 -6.64 25.73 8.61
CA GLU A 110 -6.13 24.76 7.63
C GLU A 110 -7.16 23.64 7.42
N PRO A 111 -7.34 23.15 6.19
CA PRO A 111 -8.15 21.96 5.93
C PRO A 111 -7.64 20.76 6.75
N VAL A 112 -8.54 19.87 7.15
CA VAL A 112 -8.17 18.71 7.98
C VAL A 112 -7.07 17.89 7.30
N LEU A 113 -5.99 17.66 8.04
CA LEU A 113 -4.95 16.70 7.71
C LEU A 113 -4.45 16.07 9.01
N THR A 114 -4.91 14.84 9.28
CA THR A 114 -4.50 14.09 10.48
C THR A 114 -4.11 12.68 10.09
N ILE A 115 -2.98 12.20 10.62
CA ILE A 115 -2.52 10.81 10.42
C ILE A 115 -2.72 10.06 11.73
N TYR A 116 -3.53 9.01 11.69
CA TYR A 116 -3.73 8.08 12.80
C TYR A 116 -2.82 6.86 12.62
N GLN A 117 -2.30 6.34 13.73
CA GLN A 117 -1.37 5.23 13.74
C GLN A 117 -1.90 4.10 14.63
N PHE A 118 -2.18 2.96 14.01
CA PHE A 118 -2.70 1.77 14.68
C PHE A 118 -1.74 0.60 14.53
N CYS A 119 -1.58 -0.22 15.57
CA CYS A 119 -0.61 -1.30 15.54
C CYS A 119 -1.02 -2.49 16.43
N SER A 120 -0.60 -3.69 16.03
CA SER A 120 -0.41 -4.82 16.94
C SER A 120 1.08 -4.99 17.20
N PRO A 121 1.62 -4.55 18.36
CA PRO A 121 3.07 -4.52 18.59
C PRO A 121 3.76 -5.88 18.46
N ASN A 122 3.08 -6.97 18.87
CA ASN A 122 3.63 -8.32 18.79
C ASN A 122 3.76 -8.80 17.34
N ILE A 123 2.73 -8.55 16.50
CA ILE A 123 2.78 -8.87 15.07
C ILE A 123 3.84 -7.99 14.39
N ALA A 124 3.90 -6.70 14.74
CA ALA A 124 4.88 -5.77 14.18
C ALA A 124 6.33 -6.19 14.47
N ARG A 125 6.63 -6.64 15.69
CA ARG A 125 7.95 -7.19 16.03
C ARG A 125 8.30 -8.39 15.16
N ARG A 126 7.39 -9.36 15.02
CA ARG A 126 7.59 -10.55 14.17
C ARG A 126 7.77 -10.20 12.69
N MET A 127 7.02 -9.24 12.17
CA MET A 127 7.17 -8.74 10.80
C MET A 127 8.53 -8.07 10.58
N ALA A 128 9.00 -7.26 11.54
CA ALA A 128 10.32 -6.65 11.48
C ALA A 128 11.46 -7.69 11.62
N ASP A 129 11.25 -8.77 12.36
CA ASP A 129 12.21 -9.89 12.44
C ASP A 129 12.25 -10.69 11.14
N PHE A 130 11.11 -10.87 10.47
CA PHE A 130 11.05 -11.50 9.15
C PHE A 130 11.70 -10.63 8.06
N SER A 131 11.50 -9.31 8.13
CA SER A 131 12.09 -8.33 7.23
C SER A 131 12.18 -6.96 7.92
N PRO A 132 13.39 -6.49 8.25
CA PRO A 132 13.57 -5.16 8.87
C PRO A 132 12.99 -4.01 8.02
N HIS A 133 12.92 -4.18 6.70
CA HIS A 133 12.31 -3.21 5.80
C HIS A 133 10.82 -2.97 6.07
N MET A 134 10.12 -3.93 6.68
CA MET A 134 8.71 -3.73 7.08
C MET A 134 8.54 -2.61 8.11
N ALA A 135 9.59 -2.27 8.87
CA ALA A 135 9.52 -1.16 9.81
C ALA A 135 9.19 0.18 9.14
N ALA A 136 9.53 0.38 7.87
CA ALA A 136 9.16 1.59 7.13
C ALA A 136 7.66 1.69 6.80
N TYR A 137 6.95 0.54 6.82
CA TYR A 137 5.52 0.45 6.58
C TYR A 137 4.69 0.35 7.88
N MET A 138 5.35 0.32 9.04
CA MET A 138 4.72 0.22 10.36
C MET A 138 4.92 1.51 11.17
N PRO A 139 3.99 1.89 12.05
CA PRO A 139 2.66 1.29 12.26
C PRO A 139 1.71 1.48 11.07
N CYS A 140 0.54 0.82 11.09
CA CYS A 140 -0.47 1.04 10.07
C CYS A 140 -0.98 2.48 10.17
N ARG A 141 -0.89 3.22 9.07
CA ARG A 141 -1.22 4.65 9.00
C ARG A 141 -2.51 4.86 8.22
N ILE A 142 -3.48 5.55 8.82
CA ILE A 142 -4.67 6.03 8.12
C ILE A 142 -4.67 7.56 8.18
N ALA A 143 -4.61 8.22 7.03
CA ALA A 143 -4.71 9.67 6.93
C ALA A 143 -6.15 10.09 6.65
N LEU A 144 -6.67 11.04 7.44
CA LEU A 144 -7.91 11.75 7.17
C LEU A 144 -7.57 13.11 6.58
N VAL A 145 -8.08 13.35 5.37
CA VAL A 145 -7.77 14.53 4.56
C VAL A 145 -9.06 15.21 4.12
N GLU A 146 -9.18 16.51 4.36
CA GLU A 146 -10.23 17.33 3.77
C GLU A 146 -9.86 17.72 2.34
N ARG A 147 -10.75 17.37 1.41
CA ARG A 147 -10.70 17.76 0.00
C ARG A 147 -11.88 18.67 -0.29
N ALA A 148 -11.86 19.33 -1.45
CA ALA A 148 -12.94 20.22 -1.89
C ALA A 148 -14.33 19.56 -1.90
N ASP A 149 -14.40 18.23 -2.03
CA ASP A 149 -15.63 17.46 -2.13
C ASP A 149 -15.97 16.64 -0.86
N GLY A 150 -15.25 16.84 0.24
CA GLY A 150 -15.50 16.22 1.54
C GLY A 150 -14.26 15.62 2.20
N LEU A 151 -14.49 14.83 3.26
CA LEU A 151 -13.44 14.11 3.96
C LEU A 151 -13.10 12.80 3.24
N TRP A 152 -11.82 12.45 3.24
CA TRP A 152 -11.29 11.24 2.62
C TRP A 152 -10.30 10.54 3.55
N LEU A 153 -10.38 9.22 3.57
CA LEU A 153 -9.44 8.35 4.25
C LEU A 153 -8.45 7.78 3.23
N TYR A 154 -7.17 7.74 3.59
CA TYR A 154 -6.09 7.15 2.80
C TYR A 154 -5.23 6.23 3.65
N THR A 155 -4.85 5.08 3.11
CA THR A 155 -3.90 4.15 3.76
C THR A 155 -3.09 3.41 2.71
N LEU A 156 -1.95 2.85 3.10
CA LEU A 156 -1.20 1.93 2.25
C LEU A 156 -2.11 0.77 1.81
N ASN A 157 -2.05 0.41 0.53
CA ASN A 157 -2.70 -0.80 0.02
C ASN A 157 -2.04 -2.01 0.68
N MET A 158 -2.71 -2.62 1.65
CA MET A 158 -2.16 -3.79 2.35
C MET A 158 -2.25 -5.07 1.52
N ASP A 159 -3.07 -5.13 0.47
CA ASP A 159 -3.07 -6.27 -0.47
C ASP A 159 -1.71 -6.36 -1.18
N MET A 160 -1.10 -5.23 -1.53
CA MET A 160 0.28 -5.18 -2.04
C MET A 160 1.24 -5.82 -1.02
N MET A 161 1.13 -5.47 0.26
CA MET A 161 2.05 -5.94 1.31
C MET A 161 1.92 -7.44 1.58
N VAL A 162 0.69 -7.96 1.61
CA VAL A 162 0.43 -9.37 1.94
C VAL A 162 0.51 -10.32 0.73
N LYS A 163 0.45 -9.83 -0.51
CA LYS A 163 0.51 -10.66 -1.72
C LYS A 163 1.82 -10.54 -2.50
N MET A 164 2.40 -9.34 -2.60
CA MET A 164 3.53 -9.10 -3.51
C MET A 164 4.90 -9.29 -2.83
N GLY A 165 4.91 -9.57 -1.53
CA GLY A 165 6.11 -9.90 -0.78
C GLY A 165 6.55 -11.36 -0.92
N ARG A 166 7.71 -11.67 -0.33
CA ARG A 166 8.13 -13.06 -0.11
C ARG A 166 7.09 -13.76 0.77
N LYS A 167 6.78 -15.02 0.45
CA LYS A 167 5.84 -15.85 1.23
C LYS A 167 6.11 -15.76 2.73
N LEU A 168 5.06 -15.45 3.49
CA LEU A 168 5.12 -15.39 4.94
C LEU A 168 4.95 -16.81 5.51
N PRO A 169 5.77 -17.22 6.50
CA PRO A 169 5.53 -18.48 7.19
C PRO A 169 4.28 -18.38 8.05
N SER A 170 3.55 -19.49 8.23
CA SER A 170 2.50 -19.55 9.25
C SER A 170 3.14 -19.52 10.67
N PRO A 171 2.55 -18.84 11.67
CA PRO A 171 1.26 -18.12 11.64
C PRO A 171 1.36 -16.65 11.18
N LEU A 172 2.56 -16.17 10.79
CA LEU A 172 2.78 -14.77 10.46
C LEU A 172 1.97 -14.32 9.23
N LYS A 173 1.68 -15.23 8.30
CA LYS A 173 0.78 -14.98 7.17
C LYS A 173 -0.62 -14.60 7.66
N GLU A 174 -1.21 -15.42 8.52
CA GLU A 174 -2.55 -15.25 9.07
C GLU A 174 -2.64 -13.96 9.91
N GLU A 175 -1.59 -13.68 10.66
CA GLU A 175 -1.45 -12.42 11.41
C GLU A 175 -1.40 -11.19 10.51
N ALA A 176 -0.62 -11.23 9.42
CA ALA A 176 -0.56 -10.14 8.45
C ALA A 176 -1.91 -9.91 7.77
N TRP A 177 -2.63 -10.99 7.43
CA TRP A 177 -3.98 -10.91 6.87
C TRP A 177 -4.99 -10.37 7.89
N SER A 178 -4.87 -10.71 9.18
CA SER A 178 -5.70 -10.13 10.24
C SER A 178 -5.48 -8.62 10.37
N VAL A 179 -4.22 -8.14 10.38
CA VAL A 179 -3.92 -6.70 10.40
C VAL A 179 -4.46 -6.00 9.15
N ARG A 180 -4.30 -6.63 7.97
CA ARG A 180 -4.89 -6.14 6.72
C ARG A 180 -6.40 -5.97 6.84
N GLN A 181 -7.09 -6.96 7.40
CA GLN A 181 -8.54 -6.94 7.56
C GLN A 181 -8.96 -5.83 8.52
N ALA A 182 -8.26 -5.67 9.64
CA ALA A 182 -8.51 -4.60 10.59
C ALA A 182 -8.42 -3.21 9.95
N VAL A 183 -7.38 -2.95 9.15
CA VAL A 183 -7.21 -1.67 8.44
C VAL A 183 -8.29 -1.48 7.39
N TRP A 184 -8.68 -2.54 6.67
CA TRP A 184 -9.78 -2.47 5.72
C TRP A 184 -11.10 -2.13 6.39
N ASP A 185 -11.43 -2.79 7.51
CA ASP A 185 -12.67 -2.55 8.24
C ASP A 185 -12.70 -1.15 8.85
N MET A 186 -11.57 -0.67 9.39
CA MET A 186 -11.44 0.72 9.86
C MET A 186 -11.78 1.71 8.75
N MET A 187 -11.21 1.52 7.55
CA MET A 187 -11.46 2.39 6.40
C MET A 187 -12.93 2.34 5.94
N GLU A 188 -13.50 1.14 5.82
CA GLU A 188 -14.88 0.93 5.37
C GLU A 188 -15.91 1.52 6.34
N ARG A 189 -15.80 1.15 7.62
CA ARG A 189 -16.78 1.54 8.65
C ARG A 189 -16.69 3.02 8.97
N ALA A 190 -15.48 3.57 9.09
CA ALA A 190 -15.31 4.99 9.36
C ALA A 190 -15.76 5.86 8.17
N ALA A 191 -15.59 5.38 6.93
CA ALA A 191 -16.12 6.09 5.77
C ALA A 191 -17.65 6.08 5.71
N LYS A 192 -18.32 5.03 6.21
CA LYS A 192 -19.78 4.88 6.16
C LYS A 192 -20.51 5.42 7.39
N GLY A 193 -19.81 5.58 8.51
CA GLY A 193 -20.42 5.95 9.79
C GLY A 193 -20.96 4.74 10.56
N GLU A 194 -20.32 3.58 10.43
CA GLU A 194 -20.80 2.30 10.98
C GLU A 194 -20.03 1.93 12.26
N PHE A 195 -20.69 2.07 13.42
CA PHE A 195 -20.15 1.73 14.73
C PHE A 195 -20.08 0.23 15.01
#